data_AF-A0A9D7U914-F1
#
_entry.id   AF-A0A9D7U914-F1
#
_cell.length_a   1.000
_cell.length_b   1.000
_cell.length_c   1.000
_cell.angle_alpha   90.00
_cell.angle_beta   90.00
_cell.angle_gamma   90.00
#
_symmetry.space_group_name_H-M   'P 1'
#
loop_
_entity.id
_entity.type
_entity.pdbx_description
1 polymer ?
#
loop_
_entity_poly.entity_id
_entity_poly.type
_entity_poly.pdbx_seq_one_letter_code
_entity_poly.pdbx_strand_id
1 'polypeptide(L)' 'MEMLLAILLWLGCITAPNTYYRPQIDAYESQNQAAINGVMASPPQQAYVWNQYGAATENVQVIDPYR' A
#
# COMPACT_ATOMS: atom_id res chain seq x y z
N MET A 1 -3.84 7.15 1.92
CA MET A 1 -2.96 6.17 2.60
C MET A 1 -3.44 4.76 2.32
N GLU A 2 -4.72 4.46 2.52
CA GLU A 2 -5.28 3.10 2.32
C GLU A 2 -5.07 2.55 0.91
N MET A 3 -5.27 3.36 -0.14
CA MET A 3 -5.00 2.90 -1.51
C MET A 3 -3.52 2.54 -1.75
N LEU A 4 -2.59 3.30 -1.17
CA LEU A 4 -1.16 2.98 -1.24
C LEU A 4 -0.89 1.65 -0.52
N LEU A 5 -1.46 1.42 0.66
CA LEU A 5 -1.33 0.16 1.38
C LEU A 5 -1.92 -1.01 0.59
N ALA A 6 -3.07 -0.83 -0.06
CA ALA A 6 -3.68 -1.84 -0.93
C ALA A 6 -2.77 -2.19 -2.12
N ILE A 7 -2.14 -1.19 -2.74
CA ILE A 7 -1.17 -1.40 -3.82
C ILE A 7 0.08 -2.13 -3.30
N LEU A 8 0.62 -1.75 -2.15
CA LEU A 8 1.79 -2.40 -1.55
C LEU A 8 1.50 -3.85 -1.12
N LEU A 9 0.27 -4.15 -0.69
CA LEU A 9 -0.20 -5.52 -0.45
C LEU A 9 -0.28 -6.32 -1.76
N TRP A 10 -0.82 -5.73 -2.83
CA TRP A 10 -0.89 -6.36 -4.14
C TRP A 10 0.49 -6.65 -4.74
N LEU A 11 1.44 -5.73 -4.56
CA LEU A 11 2.84 -5.90 -4.97
C LEU A 11 3.62 -6.88 -4.08
N GLY A 12 3.06 -7.30 -2.94
CA GLY A 12 3.72 -8.18 -1.99
C GLY A 12 4.86 -7.51 -1.20
N CYS A 13 4.91 -6.18 -1.17
CA CYS A 13 5.89 -5.43 -0.38
C CYS A 13 5.58 -5.48 1.13
N ILE A 14 4.30 -5.60 1.47
CA ILE A 14 3.81 -5.71 2.84
C ILE A 14 2.78 -6.84 2.94
N THR A 15 2.48 -7.26 4.17
CA THR A 15 1.49 -8.29 4.48
C THR A 15 0.53 -7.79 5.55
N ALA A 16 -0.65 -8.40 5.63
CA ALA A 16 -1.66 -8.15 6.64
C ALA A 16 -2.10 -9.48 7.29
N PRO A 17 -2.30 -9.53 8.62
CA PRO A 17 -2.10 -8.45 9.59
C PRO A 17 -0.62 -8.21 9.90
N ASN A 18 -0.16 -6.95 9.93
CA ASN A 18 1.19 -6.58 10.37
C ASN A 18 1.33 -5.07 10.65
N THR A 19 2.40 -4.69 11.34
CA THR A 19 2.72 -3.31 11.67
C THR A 19 4.01 -2.86 10.97
N TYR A 20 3.96 -1.67 10.37
CA TYR A 20 5.10 -1.06 9.67
C TYR A 20 5.39 0.34 10.21
N TYR A 21 6.65 0.74 10.18
CA TYR A 21 7.02 2.12 10.43
C TYR A 21 6.80 2.97 9.19
N ARG A 22 6.43 4.24 9.37
CA ARG A 22 6.20 5.17 8.26
C ARG A 22 7.39 5.25 7.29
N PRO A 23 8.66 5.35 7.74
CA PRO A 23 9.81 5.34 6.82
C PRO A 23 9.93 4.05 5.98
N GLN A 24 9.45 2.91 6.47
CA GLN A 24 9.44 1.66 5.69
C GLN A 24 8.41 1.73 4.56
N ILE A 25 7.22 2.26 4.84
CA ILE A 25 6.18 2.47 3.82
C ILE A 25 6.67 3.44 2.75
N ASP A 26 7.28 4.56 3.16
CA ASP A 26 7.81 5.56 2.24
C ASP A 26 8.95 4.98 1.37
N ALA A 27 9.78 4.10 1.94
CA ALA A 27 10.82 3.39 1.19
C ALA A 27 10.23 2.42 0.15
N TYR A 28 9.20 1.64 0.51
CA TYR A 28 8.52 0.76 -0.45
C TYR A 28 7.80 1.54 -1.54
N GLU A 29 7.17 2.67 -1.20
CA GLU A 29 6.57 3.57 -2.18
C GLU A 29 7.61 4.08 -3.18
N SER A 30 8.73 4.61 -2.69
CA SER A 30 9.80 5.14 -3.52
C SER A 30 10.40 4.07 -4.45
N GLN A 31 10.62 2.85 -3.95
CA GLN A 31 11.17 1.76 -4.74
C GLN A 31 10.22 1.24 -5.83
N ASN A 32 8.90 1.38 -5.62
CA ASN A 32 7.87 0.83 -6.51
C ASN A 32 7.07 1.92 -7.24
N GLN A 33 7.61 3.14 -7.32
CA GLN A 33 6.88 4.32 -7.78
C GLN A 33 6.28 4.16 -9.18
N ALA A 34 6.98 3.47 -10.09
CA ALA A 34 6.46 3.22 -11.45
C ALA A 34 5.19 2.36 -11.45
N ALA A 35 5.16 1.29 -10.65
CA ALA A 35 4.00 0.40 -10.55
C ALA A 35 2.82 1.10 -9.85
N ILE A 36 3.12 1.84 -8.77
CA ILE A 36 2.13 2.63 -8.04
C ILE A 36 1.50 3.68 -8.96
N ASN A 37 2.32 4.43 -9.70
CA ASN A 37 1.83 5.41 -10.68
C ASN A 37 1.00 4.74 -11.79
N GLY A 38 1.39 3.55 -12.25
CA GLY A 38 0.61 2.78 -13.22
C GLY A 38 -0.80 2.45 -12.72
N VAL A 39 -0.91 1.94 -11.50
CA VAL A 39 -2.22 1.67 -10.88
C VAL A 39 -3.00 2.97 -10.67
N MET A 40 -2.37 4.01 -10.11
CA MET A 40 -3.01 5.30 -9.86
C MET A 40 -3.44 6.05 -11.12
N ALA A 41 -2.85 5.75 -12.28
CA ALA A 41 -3.27 6.30 -13.57
C ALA A 41 -4.43 5.53 -14.22
N SER A 42 -4.79 4.34 -13.72
CA SER A 42 -5.78 3.44 -14.34
C SER A 42 -6.96 3.15 -13.39
N PRO A 43 -8.12 3.82 -13.58
CA PRO A 43 -9.30 3.59 -12.74
C PRO A 43 -9.75 2.11 -12.65
N PRO A 44 -9.71 1.31 -13.74
CA PRO A 44 -10.02 -0.11 -13.65
C PRO A 44 -9.04 -0.89 -12.76
N GLN A 45 -7.74 -0.57 -12.79
CA GLN A 45 -6.76 -1.23 -11.94
C GLN A 45 -6.90 -0.81 -10.48
N GLN A 46 -7.19 0.47 -10.22
CA GLN A 46 -7.52 0.94 -8.88
C GLN A 46 -8.67 0.15 -8.27
N ALA A 47 -9.77 0.02 -9.01
CA ALA A 47 -10.93 -0.75 -8.56
C ALA A 47 -10.58 -2.23 -8.33
N TYR A 48 -9.78 -2.83 -9.22
CA TYR A 48 -9.33 -4.21 -9.05
C TYR A 48 -8.50 -4.40 -7.78
N VAL A 49 -7.47 -3.56 -7.56
CA VAL A 49 -6.61 -3.62 -6.38
C VAL A 49 -7.42 -3.37 -5.11
N TRP A 50 -8.29 -2.36 -5.11
CA TRP A 50 -9.14 -2.05 -3.97
C TRP A 50 -10.09 -3.19 -3.62
N ASN A 51 -10.76 -3.79 -4.61
CA ASN A 51 -11.70 -4.89 -4.37
C ASN A 51 -11.02 -6.14 -3.81
N GLN A 52 -9.75 -6.36 -4.13
CA GLN A 52 -8.99 -7.52 -3.66
C GLN A 52 -8.31 -7.29 -2.31
N TYR A 53 -7.73 -6.10 -2.09
CA TYR A 53 -6.84 -5.83 -0.96
C TYR A 53 -7.32 -4.73 -0.02
N GLY A 54 -8.36 -3.97 -0.38
CA GLY A 54 -8.87 -2.83 0.40
C GLY A 54 -9.23 -3.21 1.83
N ALA A 55 -9.96 -4.32 2.03
CA ALA A 55 -10.33 -4.81 3.37
C ALA A 55 -9.12 -5.21 4.22
N ALA A 56 -8.03 -5.69 3.60
CA ALA A 56 -6.82 -6.06 4.32
C ALA A 56 -6.03 -4.85 4.83
N THR A 57 -6.25 -3.65 4.26
CA THR A 57 -5.56 -2.42 4.71
C THR A 57 -5.92 -2.04 6.15
N GLU A 58 -7.12 -2.38 6.63
CA GLU A 58 -7.55 -2.17 8.02
C GLU A 58 -6.69 -2.95 9.03
N ASN A 59 -6.07 -4.04 8.57
CA ASN A 59 -5.21 -4.90 9.37
C ASN A 59 -3.71 -4.53 9.24
N VAL A 60 -3.40 -3.47 8.49
CA VAL A 60 -2.05 -2.92 8.39
C VAL A 60 -1.96 -1.69 9.29
N GLN A 61 -1.14 -1.76 10.33
CA GLN A 61 -0.87 -0.61 11.17
C GLN A 61 0.37 0.12 10.70
N VAL A 62 0.30 1.45 10.61
CA VAL A 62 1.45 2.29 10.28
C VAL A 62 1.76 3.18 11.47
N ILE A 63 2.94 3.00 12.05
CA ILE A 63 3.43 3.78 13.20
C ILE A 63 4.43 4.81 12.71
N ASP A 64 4.27 6.06 13.13
CA ASP A 64 5.28 7.10 12.93
C ASP A 64 6.16 7.18 14.19
N PRO A 65 7.45 6.79 14.14
CA PRO A 65 8.32 6.82 15.31
C PRO A 65 8.73 8.25 15.73
N TYR A 66 8.38 9.28 14.95
CA TYR A 66 8.76 10.67 15.20
C TYR A 66 7.58 11.57 15.60
N ARG A 67 6.39 11.01 15.81
CA ARG A 67 5.17 11.73 16.20
C ARG A 67 4.55 11.18 17.47
#